data_AF-A0A1Q7ECD5-F1
#
_entry.id   AF-A0A1Q7ECD5-F1
#
_cell.length_a   1.000
_cell.length_b   1.000
_cell.length_c   1.000
_cell.angle_alpha   90.00
_cell.angle_beta   90.00
_cell.angle_gamma   90.00
#
_symmetry.space_group_name_H-M   'P 1'
#
loop_
_entity.id
_entity.type
_entity.pdbx_description
1 polymer ?
#
loop_
_entity_poly.entity_id
_entity_poly.type
_entity_poly.pdbx_seq_one_letter_code
_entity_poly.pdbx_strand_id
1 'polypeptide(L)'
;MTSQFSEAIDVIDIQGGQQVAAIHVGGHPLGAVLSNDGMTLYVSSNRDRLVALSLTRQCIVAEIPIPHGSPQLCRHPSGRRVYASGWRSGVVAEIDVPAMRLLRTFDLGGVVQEVAVTADGQSLYAANEAGWLDVVHLPTGKRSATLKLGTAALGLALSADDRDVIVGLLHAGTVLVIDRHTLEIRATIQTAGTPRLIAASARGPVLRTPSGV
;
A
#
# COMPACT_ATOMS: atom_id res chain seq x y z
N MET A 1 6.04 9.19 -10.55
CA MET A 1 4.63 8.75 -10.53
C MET A 1 4.57 7.36 -11.15
N THR A 2 3.75 6.44 -10.62
CA THR A 2 3.45 5.17 -11.33
C THR A 2 2.36 5.46 -12.34
N SER A 3 2.61 5.23 -13.63
CA SER A 3 1.57 5.33 -14.66
C SER A 3 1.02 3.94 -14.93
N GLN A 4 -0.23 3.72 -14.52
CA GLN A 4 -0.89 2.44 -14.78
C GLN A 4 -1.05 2.28 -16.31
N PHE A 5 -0.70 1.09 -16.82
CA PHE A 5 -0.64 0.75 -18.26
C PHE A 5 0.53 1.33 -19.05
N SER A 6 1.45 2.06 -18.42
CA SER A 6 2.79 2.26 -18.98
C SER A 6 3.74 1.18 -18.45
N GLU A 7 4.80 0.87 -19.18
CA GLU A 7 5.86 -0.02 -18.68
C GLU A 7 6.96 0.73 -17.90
N ALA A 8 6.69 1.97 -17.47
CA ALA A 8 7.70 2.91 -16.97
C ALA A 8 7.30 3.65 -15.68
N ILE A 9 8.33 4.06 -14.94
CA ILE A 9 8.25 5.04 -13.85
C ILE A 9 8.71 6.39 -14.37
N ASP A 10 7.81 7.37 -14.33
CA ASP A 10 8.10 8.74 -14.73
C ASP A 10 8.67 9.52 -13.55
N VAL A 11 9.86 10.09 -13.75
CA VAL A 11 10.50 11.03 -12.83
C VAL A 11 10.19 12.44 -13.32
N ILE A 12 9.48 13.21 -12.50
CA ILE A 12 8.99 14.54 -12.85
C ILE A 12 9.63 15.55 -11.91
N ASP A 13 10.23 16.60 -12.48
CA ASP A 13 10.59 17.79 -11.72
C ASP A 13 9.33 18.65 -11.52
N ILE A 14 8.92 18.78 -10.27
CA ILE A 14 7.71 19.52 -9.90
C ILE A 14 7.94 21.03 -10.05
N GLN A 15 9.16 21.53 -9.83
CA GLN A 15 9.45 22.97 -9.94
C GLN A 15 9.52 23.42 -11.40
N GLY A 16 10.18 22.63 -12.25
CA GLY A 16 10.22 22.86 -13.69
C GLY A 16 8.96 22.44 -14.44
N GLY A 17 8.12 21.59 -13.84
CA GLY A 17 6.90 21.07 -14.47
C GLY A 17 7.15 20.15 -15.67
N GLN A 18 8.31 19.49 -15.72
CA GLN A 18 8.73 18.65 -16.85
C GLN A 18 9.13 17.25 -16.38
N GLN A 19 8.94 16.27 -17.24
CA GLN A 19 9.51 14.94 -17.04
C GLN A 19 11.02 14.99 -17.27
N VAL A 20 11.79 14.49 -16.31
CA VAL A 20 13.27 14.51 -16.35
C VAL A 20 13.87 13.12 -16.58
N ALA A 21 13.11 12.04 -16.36
CA ALA A 21 13.48 10.68 -16.75
C ALA A 21 12.26 9.76 -16.88
N ALA A 22 12.43 8.69 -17.65
CA ALA A 22 11.52 7.55 -17.72
C ALA A 22 12.33 6.28 -17.49
N ILE A 23 11.96 5.48 -16.49
CA ILE A 23 12.70 4.25 -16.19
C ILE A 23 11.79 3.05 -16.41
N HIS A 24 12.11 2.24 -17.41
CA HIS A 24 11.33 1.07 -17.79
C HIS A 24 11.57 -0.04 -16.77
N VAL A 25 10.50 -0.42 -16.07
CA VAL A 25 10.54 -1.46 -15.01
C VAL A 25 10.09 -2.83 -15.49
N GLY A 26 9.58 -2.91 -16.72
CA GLY A 26 9.04 -4.14 -17.30
C GLY A 26 7.68 -4.50 -16.72
N GLY A 27 6.65 -4.50 -17.55
CA GLY A 27 5.26 -4.66 -17.10
C GLY A 27 4.73 -3.39 -16.42
N HIS A 28 3.50 -3.44 -15.92
CA HIS A 28 2.82 -2.28 -15.39
C HIS A 28 3.18 -2.09 -13.91
N PRO A 29 3.76 -0.93 -13.52
CA PRO A 29 3.97 -0.61 -12.12
C PRO A 29 2.63 -0.28 -11.45
N LEU A 30 2.47 -0.72 -10.19
CA LEU A 30 1.19 -0.64 -9.48
C LEU A 30 1.33 0.10 -8.16
N GLY A 31 2.12 -0.45 -7.23
CA GLY A 31 2.45 0.18 -5.95
C GLY A 31 3.90 0.66 -5.94
N ALA A 32 4.17 1.76 -5.23
CA ALA A 32 5.52 2.27 -5.07
C ALA A 32 5.75 2.88 -3.69
N VAL A 33 6.89 2.58 -3.08
CA VAL A 33 7.34 3.17 -1.81
C VAL A 33 8.81 3.57 -1.89
N LEU A 34 9.12 4.76 -1.39
CA LEU A 34 10.50 5.24 -1.32
C LEU A 34 11.26 4.51 -0.20
N SER A 35 12.58 4.61 -0.12
CA SER A 35 13.38 4.30 1.07
C SER A 35 13.36 5.47 2.07
N ASN A 36 13.79 5.25 3.31
CA ASN A 36 13.83 6.32 4.32
C ASN A 36 14.80 7.46 3.94
N ASP A 37 15.89 7.14 3.25
CA ASP A 37 16.88 8.11 2.78
C ASP A 37 16.48 8.81 1.47
N GLY A 38 15.37 8.42 0.86
CA GLY A 38 14.90 8.99 -0.39
C GLY A 38 15.66 8.53 -1.65
N MET A 39 16.58 7.57 -1.53
CA MET A 39 17.52 7.23 -2.61
C MET A 39 17.09 6.03 -3.45
N THR A 40 16.21 5.19 -2.93
CA THR A 40 15.71 3.97 -3.59
C THR A 40 14.20 4.00 -3.66
N LEU A 41 13.63 3.75 -4.83
CA LEU A 41 12.19 3.53 -5.01
C LEU A 41 11.94 2.03 -5.20
N TYR A 42 11.13 1.45 -4.33
CA TYR A 42 10.64 0.08 -4.48
C TYR A 42 9.30 0.10 -5.20
N VAL A 43 9.18 -0.68 -6.26
CA VAL A 43 8.02 -0.70 -7.14
C VAL A 43 7.56 -2.14 -7.32
N SER A 44 6.26 -2.37 -7.16
CA SER A 44 5.64 -3.63 -7.54
C SER A 44 5.16 -3.55 -8.99
N SER A 45 5.23 -4.68 -9.70
CA SER A 45 4.71 -4.77 -11.06
C SER A 45 3.71 -5.91 -11.24
N ASN A 46 2.95 -5.86 -12.33
CA ASN A 46 2.03 -6.92 -12.73
C ASN A 46 2.71 -8.21 -13.25
N ARG A 47 4.03 -8.31 -13.12
CA ARG A 47 4.83 -9.50 -13.47
C ARG A 47 5.30 -10.28 -12.23
N ASP A 48 4.63 -10.10 -11.10
CA ASP A 48 4.95 -10.78 -9.83
C ASP A 48 6.36 -10.41 -9.33
N ARG A 49 6.77 -9.14 -9.50
CA ARG A 49 8.09 -8.64 -9.10
C ARG A 49 8.02 -7.44 -8.15
N LEU A 50 8.98 -7.40 -7.23
CA LEU A 50 9.42 -6.17 -6.57
C LEU A 50 10.72 -5.72 -7.22
N VAL A 51 10.73 -4.50 -7.73
CA VAL A 51 11.88 -3.86 -8.38
C VAL A 51 12.40 -2.75 -7.46
N ALA A 52 13.71 -2.72 -7.23
CA ALA A 52 14.40 -1.64 -6.54
C ALA A 52 15.10 -0.75 -7.57
N LEU A 53 14.76 0.53 -7.54
CA LEU A 53 15.26 1.56 -8.44
C LEU A 53 16.13 2.55 -7.69
N SER A 54 17.37 2.76 -8.14
CA SER A 54 18.20 3.86 -7.63
C SER A 54 17.76 5.17 -8.29
N LEU A 55 17.35 6.15 -7.48
CA LEU A 55 16.95 7.46 -8.01
C LEU A 55 18.15 8.32 -8.42
N THR A 56 19.30 8.11 -7.79
CA THR A 56 20.55 8.80 -8.19
C THR A 56 21.09 8.28 -9.50
N ARG A 57 21.10 6.95 -9.70
CA ARG A 57 21.60 6.32 -10.92
C ARG A 57 20.55 6.20 -12.02
N GLN A 58 19.28 6.46 -11.68
CA GLN A 58 18.13 6.33 -12.56
C GLN A 58 18.04 4.96 -13.25
N CYS A 59 18.33 3.90 -12.51
CA CYS A 59 18.33 2.53 -13.04
C CYS A 59 17.84 1.51 -12.01
N ILE A 60 17.40 0.36 -12.52
CA ILE A 60 17.09 -0.80 -11.69
C ILE A 60 18.38 -1.33 -11.11
N VAL A 61 18.42 -1.52 -9.79
CA VAL A 61 19.59 -2.04 -9.08
C VAL A 61 19.38 -3.45 -8.53
N ALA A 62 18.12 -3.87 -8.37
CA ALA A 62 17.76 -5.23 -7.98
C ALA A 62 16.30 -5.51 -8.31
N GLU A 63 15.96 -6.79 -8.45
CA GLU A 63 14.59 -7.26 -8.56
C GLU A 63 14.45 -8.65 -7.92
N ILE A 64 13.26 -8.94 -7.40
CA ILE A 64 12.95 -10.26 -6.85
C ILE A 64 11.55 -10.70 -7.24
N PRO A 65 11.29 -12.01 -7.32
CA PRO A 65 9.93 -12.53 -7.37
C PRO A 65 9.21 -12.24 -6.05
N ILE A 66 7.95 -11.87 -6.15
CA ILE A 66 7.02 -11.77 -5.02
C ILE A 66 5.73 -12.50 -5.39
N PRO A 67 4.98 -13.05 -4.43
CA PRO A 67 3.75 -13.75 -4.74
C PRO A 67 2.71 -12.81 -5.36
N HIS A 68 2.32 -13.09 -6.61
CA HIS A 68 1.13 -12.57 -7.31
C HIS A 68 1.10 -11.05 -7.60
N GLY A 69 0.95 -10.71 -8.87
CA GLY A 69 1.28 -9.42 -9.48
C GLY A 69 0.19 -8.37 -9.45
N SER A 70 -0.31 -8.01 -8.27
CA SER A 70 -0.86 -6.66 -8.11
C SER A 70 -0.73 -6.06 -6.71
N PRO A 71 0.47 -5.98 -6.12
CA PRO A 71 0.61 -5.41 -4.78
C PRO A 71 0.49 -3.91 -4.75
N GLN A 72 -0.25 -3.42 -3.77
CA GLN A 72 0.10 -2.18 -3.10
C GLN A 72 1.23 -2.43 -2.12
N LEU A 73 2.07 -1.41 -1.91
CA LEU A 73 3.26 -1.49 -1.10
C LEU A 73 3.16 -0.57 0.11
N CYS A 74 3.62 -1.04 1.26
CA CYS A 74 3.89 -0.18 2.41
C CYS A 74 5.26 -0.51 3.03
N ARG A 75 5.86 0.47 3.71
CA ARG A 75 7.21 0.35 4.28
C ARG A 75 7.14 0.33 5.80
N HIS A 76 7.91 -0.56 6.42
CA HIS A 76 8.09 -0.53 7.87
C HIS A 76 8.89 0.73 8.29
N PRO A 77 8.57 1.37 9.43
CA PRO A 77 9.27 2.58 9.91
C PRO A 77 10.79 2.44 9.98
N SER A 78 11.31 1.24 10.30
CA SER A 78 12.75 0.96 10.31
C SER A 78 13.46 1.13 8.95
N GLY A 79 12.71 1.15 7.84
CA GLY A 79 13.23 1.18 6.48
C GLY A 79 13.78 -0.15 5.94
N ARG A 80 13.89 -1.19 6.78
CA ARG A 80 14.47 -2.49 6.39
C ARG A 80 13.46 -3.51 5.84
N ARG A 81 12.17 -3.18 5.86
CA ARG A 81 11.09 -4.06 5.41
C ARG A 81 10.11 -3.30 4.53
N VAL A 82 9.66 -3.98 3.49
CA VAL A 82 8.50 -3.59 2.68
C VAL A 82 7.49 -4.74 2.73
N TYR A 83 6.22 -4.40 2.76
CA TYR A 83 5.12 -5.34 2.67
C TYR A 83 4.38 -5.14 1.35
N ALA A 84 4.00 -6.24 0.72
CA ALA A 84 3.34 -6.26 -0.57
C ALA A 84 2.05 -7.07 -0.46
N SER A 85 0.90 -6.47 -0.81
CA SER A 85 -0.35 -7.22 -0.88
C SER A 85 -0.37 -8.20 -2.06
N GLY A 86 -0.83 -9.42 -1.83
CA GLY A 86 -0.86 -10.48 -2.83
C GLY A 86 -2.12 -10.47 -3.70
N TRP A 87 -2.97 -9.44 -3.58
CA TRP A 87 -4.24 -9.33 -4.30
C TRP A 87 -5.09 -10.60 -4.17
N ARG A 88 -5.45 -11.24 -5.29
CA ARG A 88 -6.27 -12.47 -5.36
C ARG A 88 -5.70 -13.69 -4.65
N SER A 89 -4.42 -13.68 -4.29
CA SER A 89 -3.84 -14.76 -3.49
C SER A 89 -4.19 -14.69 -2.01
N GLY A 90 -4.75 -13.56 -1.56
CA GLY A 90 -5.16 -13.40 -0.16
C GLY A 90 -3.98 -13.30 0.82
N VAL A 91 -2.74 -13.13 0.34
CA VAL A 91 -1.56 -13.03 1.23
C VAL A 91 -1.02 -11.61 1.33
N VAL A 92 -0.19 -11.35 2.33
CA VAL A 92 0.74 -10.20 2.37
C VAL A 92 2.16 -10.73 2.46
N ALA A 93 3.04 -10.33 1.56
CA ALA A 93 4.45 -10.71 1.56
C ALA A 93 5.29 -9.73 2.39
N GLU A 94 6.11 -10.24 3.31
CA GLU A 94 7.11 -9.46 4.03
C GLU A 94 8.48 -9.62 3.37
N ILE A 95 9.11 -8.50 3.02
CA ILE A 95 10.33 -8.47 2.20
C ILE A 95 11.44 -7.74 2.95
N ASP A 96 12.62 -8.34 3.02
CA ASP A 96 13.87 -7.69 3.42
C ASP A 96 14.40 -6.89 2.24
N VAL A 97 14.40 -5.57 2.33
CA VAL A 97 14.82 -4.71 1.21
C VAL A 97 16.33 -4.52 1.10
N PRO A 98 17.14 -4.46 2.18
CA PRO A 98 18.60 -4.46 2.03
C PRO A 98 19.13 -5.72 1.35
N ALA A 99 18.60 -6.89 1.70
CA ALA A 99 19.01 -8.16 1.12
C ALA A 99 18.22 -8.54 -0.13
N MET A 100 17.20 -7.75 -0.49
CA MET A 100 16.23 -8.05 -1.55
C MET A 100 15.82 -9.52 -1.51
N ARG A 101 15.04 -9.90 -0.50
CA ARG A 101 14.51 -11.27 -0.39
C ARG A 101 13.17 -11.33 0.32
N LEU A 102 12.31 -12.23 -0.14
CA LEU A 102 11.09 -12.60 0.57
C LEU A 102 11.46 -13.28 1.89
N LEU A 103 10.82 -12.88 2.99
CA LEU A 103 11.01 -13.47 4.31
C LEU A 103 9.93 -14.48 4.64
N ARG A 104 8.68 -14.09 4.47
CA ARG A 104 7.49 -14.90 4.74
C ARG A 104 6.25 -14.24 4.14
N THR A 105 5.13 -14.96 4.18
CA THR A 105 3.81 -14.48 3.81
C THR A 105 2.84 -14.58 4.99
N PHE A 106 1.89 -13.66 5.06
CA PHE A 106 0.76 -13.70 6.00
C PHE A 106 -0.49 -14.11 5.21
N ASP A 107 -1.11 -15.22 5.58
CA ASP A 107 -2.35 -15.68 4.93
C ASP A 107 -3.56 -14.96 5.53
N LEU A 108 -4.16 -14.07 4.73
CA LEU A 108 -5.32 -13.27 5.07
C LEU A 108 -6.62 -13.80 4.43
N GLY A 109 -6.50 -14.58 3.36
CA GLY A 109 -7.61 -14.98 2.49
C GLY A 109 -8.19 -13.81 1.70
N GLY A 110 -9.22 -14.08 0.87
CA GLY A 110 -9.92 -13.06 0.11
C GLY A 110 -9.06 -12.38 -0.95
N VAL A 111 -9.24 -11.06 -1.11
CA VAL A 111 -8.52 -10.23 -2.09
C VAL A 111 -7.93 -9.01 -1.36
N VAL A 112 -6.65 -9.08 -1.00
CA VAL A 112 -5.99 -8.04 -0.20
C VAL A 112 -5.61 -6.85 -1.09
N GLN A 113 -5.99 -5.65 -0.68
CA GLN A 113 -5.79 -4.40 -1.43
C GLN A 113 -4.70 -3.55 -0.80
N GLU A 114 -5.04 -2.39 -0.25
CA GLU A 114 -4.10 -1.54 0.45
C GLU A 114 -3.68 -2.14 1.79
N VAL A 115 -2.42 -1.89 2.14
CA VAL A 115 -1.81 -2.29 3.40
C VAL A 115 -1.13 -1.10 4.04
N ALA A 116 -1.15 -1.00 5.36
CA ALA A 116 -0.52 0.09 6.10
C ALA A 116 0.15 -0.44 7.37
N VAL A 117 1.33 0.09 7.71
CA VAL A 117 2.09 -0.28 8.91
C VAL A 117 2.06 0.88 9.88
N THR A 118 1.83 0.56 11.16
CA THR A 118 1.79 1.52 12.25
C THR A 118 3.13 2.22 12.46
N ALA A 119 3.10 3.42 13.03
CA ALA A 119 4.31 4.21 13.27
C ALA A 119 5.30 3.50 14.22
N ASP A 120 4.78 2.70 15.16
CA ASP A 120 5.55 1.84 16.06
C ASP A 120 6.10 0.55 15.40
N GLY A 121 5.68 0.26 14.16
CA GLY A 121 6.09 -0.93 13.41
C GLY A 121 5.56 -2.26 13.94
N GLN A 122 4.61 -2.26 14.88
CA GLN A 122 4.12 -3.49 15.52
C GLN A 122 2.96 -4.13 14.78
N SER A 123 2.17 -3.35 14.04
CA SER A 123 0.95 -3.83 13.38
C SER A 123 0.92 -3.46 11.91
N LEU A 124 0.36 -4.37 11.11
CA LEU A 124 -0.03 -4.12 9.73
C LEU A 124 -1.54 -4.26 9.61
N TYR A 125 -2.17 -3.26 9.00
CA TYR A 125 -3.58 -3.27 8.61
C TYR A 125 -3.68 -3.62 7.13
N ALA A 126 -4.69 -4.41 6.77
CA ALA A 126 -4.93 -4.82 5.39
C ALA A 126 -6.42 -4.70 5.04
N ALA A 127 -6.72 -3.85 4.06
CA ALA A 127 -8.06 -3.77 3.49
C ALA A 127 -8.31 -4.97 2.56
N ASN A 128 -9.48 -5.61 2.69
CA ASN A 128 -9.82 -6.78 1.90
C ASN A 128 -11.12 -6.57 1.12
N GLU A 129 -11.12 -6.79 -0.20
CA GLU A 129 -12.33 -6.63 -1.02
C GLU A 129 -13.41 -7.64 -0.66
N ALA A 130 -13.04 -8.73 0.03
CA ALA A 130 -13.98 -9.72 0.50
C ALA A 130 -14.81 -9.24 1.72
N GLY A 131 -14.55 -8.03 2.22
CA GLY A 131 -15.47 -7.30 3.09
C GLY A 131 -15.04 -7.16 4.54
N TRP A 132 -13.73 -7.13 4.79
CA TRP A 132 -13.16 -7.00 6.13
C TRP A 132 -11.84 -6.22 6.14
N LEU A 133 -11.43 -5.80 7.33
CA LEU A 133 -10.11 -5.26 7.65
C LEU A 133 -9.38 -6.27 8.52
N ASP A 134 -8.19 -6.70 8.12
CA ASP A 134 -7.33 -7.56 8.93
C ASP A 134 -6.28 -6.73 9.68
N VAL A 135 -5.92 -7.20 10.86
CA VAL A 135 -4.79 -6.70 11.66
C VAL A 135 -3.79 -7.83 11.85
N VAL A 136 -2.54 -7.59 11.51
CA VAL A 136 -1.42 -8.53 11.66
C VAL A 136 -0.43 -7.98 12.67
N HIS A 137 -0.13 -8.77 13.70
CA HIS A 137 0.96 -8.47 14.63
C HIS A 137 2.30 -8.87 14.00
N LEU A 138 3.03 -7.86 13.52
CA LEU A 138 4.21 -8.01 12.68
C LEU A 138 5.35 -8.84 13.30
N PRO A 139 5.72 -8.70 14.59
CA PRO A 139 6.76 -9.54 15.18
C PRO A 139 6.47 -11.03 15.00
N THR A 140 5.21 -11.43 15.21
CA THR A 140 4.79 -12.83 15.09
C THR A 140 4.35 -13.23 13.68
N GLY A 141 3.98 -12.28 12.84
CA GLY A 141 3.36 -12.52 11.53
C GLY A 141 1.95 -13.14 11.61
N LYS A 142 1.33 -13.11 12.80
CA LYS A 142 -0.01 -13.69 13.01
C LYS A 142 -1.08 -12.62 12.90
N ARG A 143 -2.22 -12.99 12.34
CA ARG A 143 -3.43 -12.18 12.37
C ARG A 143 -3.89 -12.04 13.83
N SER A 144 -3.92 -10.83 14.34
CA SER A 144 -4.35 -10.51 15.71
C SER A 144 -5.85 -10.18 15.78
N ALA A 145 -6.43 -9.65 14.70
CA ALA A 145 -7.85 -9.34 14.63
C ALA A 145 -8.36 -9.29 13.17
N THR A 146 -9.68 -9.41 13.03
CA THR A 146 -10.41 -9.14 11.78
C THR A 146 -11.69 -8.40 12.12
N LEU A 147 -11.89 -7.23 11.49
CA LEU A 147 -13.12 -6.45 11.58
C LEU A 147 -13.96 -6.66 10.32
N LYS A 148 -15.17 -7.19 10.46
CA LYS A 148 -16.12 -7.34 9.36
C LYS A 148 -16.70 -5.97 8.99
N LEU A 149 -16.60 -5.60 7.72
CA LEU A 149 -17.07 -4.33 7.17
C LEU A 149 -18.36 -4.48 6.35
N GLY A 150 -18.66 -5.70 5.89
CA GLY A 150 -19.90 -6.03 5.16
C GLY A 150 -19.90 -5.62 3.69
N THR A 151 -18.84 -4.99 3.20
CA THR A 151 -18.67 -4.58 1.79
C THR A 151 -17.18 -4.39 1.47
N ALA A 152 -16.84 -4.37 0.18
CA ALA A 152 -15.47 -4.35 -0.31
C ALA A 152 -14.67 -3.14 0.21
N ALA A 153 -13.57 -3.42 0.92
CA ALA A 153 -12.59 -2.44 1.36
C ALA A 153 -11.40 -2.44 0.41
N LEU A 154 -11.03 -1.24 -0.08
CA LEU A 154 -9.91 -1.07 -1.01
C LEU A 154 -8.88 -0.12 -0.42
N GLY A 155 -9.27 1.14 -0.24
CA GLY A 155 -8.39 2.19 0.23
C GLY A 155 -8.14 2.10 1.73
N LEU A 156 -6.90 2.34 2.16
CA LEU A 156 -6.49 2.28 3.56
C LEU A 156 -5.44 3.36 3.84
N ALA A 157 -5.58 4.05 4.97
CA ALA A 157 -4.52 4.90 5.51
C ALA A 157 -4.57 4.90 7.05
N LEU A 158 -3.44 5.20 7.68
CA LEU A 158 -3.40 5.53 9.10
C LEU A 158 -3.47 7.04 9.28
N SER A 159 -4.15 7.51 10.32
CA SER A 159 -4.13 8.93 10.69
C SER A 159 -2.71 9.37 11.06
N ALA A 160 -2.43 10.67 10.93
CA ALA A 160 -1.09 11.19 11.19
C ALA A 160 -0.62 11.02 12.64
N ASP A 161 -1.55 10.92 13.58
CA ASP A 161 -1.30 10.64 15.00
C ASP A 161 -1.36 9.14 15.34
N ASP A 162 -1.47 8.27 14.34
CA ASP A 162 -1.51 6.80 14.44
C ASP A 162 -2.66 6.26 15.32
N ARG A 163 -3.71 7.05 15.56
CA ARG A 163 -4.87 6.66 16.38
C ARG A 163 -5.95 5.95 15.60
N ASP A 164 -6.12 6.30 14.34
CA ASP A 164 -7.21 5.82 13.51
C ASP A 164 -6.72 5.11 12.25
N VAL A 165 -7.49 4.11 11.84
CA VAL A 165 -7.42 3.46 10.55
C VAL A 165 -8.57 4.00 9.70
N ILE A 166 -8.25 4.56 8.55
CA ILE A 166 -9.21 5.15 7.62
C ILE A 166 -9.38 4.20 6.44
N VAL A 167 -10.60 3.69 6.25
CA VAL A 167 -10.89 2.65 5.25
C VAL A 167 -11.91 3.17 4.22
N GLY A 168 -11.58 3.07 2.94
CA GLY A 168 -12.48 3.34 1.83
C GLY A 168 -13.26 2.09 1.42
N LEU A 169 -14.58 2.19 1.46
CA LEU A 169 -15.52 1.14 1.07
C LEU A 169 -16.06 1.43 -0.34
N LEU A 170 -15.55 0.70 -1.34
CA LEU A 170 -15.76 0.99 -2.75
C LEU A 170 -17.24 1.02 -3.14
N HIS A 171 -17.93 -0.11 -2.94
CA HIS A 171 -19.32 -0.28 -3.40
C HIS A 171 -20.34 0.47 -2.55
N ALA A 172 -19.99 0.81 -1.31
CA ALA A 172 -20.86 1.58 -0.43
C ALA A 172 -20.66 3.09 -0.58
N GLY A 173 -19.65 3.54 -1.34
CA GLY A 173 -19.35 4.96 -1.48
C GLY A 173 -19.03 5.66 -0.16
N THR A 174 -18.47 4.94 0.81
CA THR A 174 -18.25 5.43 2.18
C THR A 174 -16.82 5.30 2.63
N VAL A 175 -16.44 6.14 3.58
CA VAL A 175 -15.15 6.09 4.28
C VAL A 175 -15.42 5.90 5.76
N LEU A 176 -14.77 4.92 6.37
CA LEU A 176 -14.83 4.68 7.81
C LEU A 176 -13.59 5.24 8.47
N VAL A 177 -13.78 5.86 9.64
CA VAL A 177 -12.69 6.17 10.58
C VAL A 177 -12.86 5.21 11.74
N ILE A 178 -11.87 4.35 11.95
CA ILE A 178 -11.90 3.25 12.90
C ILE A 178 -10.79 3.48 13.92
N ASP A 179 -11.13 3.40 15.21
CA ASP A 179 -10.12 3.42 16.26
C ASP A 179 -9.16 2.23 16.11
N ARG A 180 -7.86 2.51 16.03
CA ARG A 180 -6.84 1.49 15.76
C ARG A 180 -6.80 0.40 16.84
N HIS A 181 -7.04 0.76 18.10
CA HIS A 181 -6.84 -0.12 19.25
C HIS A 181 -8.07 -0.98 19.57
N THR A 182 -9.25 -0.38 19.49
CA THR A 182 -10.52 -1.01 19.84
C THR A 182 -11.25 -1.59 18.62
N LEU A 183 -10.88 -1.14 17.41
CA LEU A 183 -11.57 -1.43 16.15
C LEU A 183 -13.02 -0.94 16.10
N GLU A 184 -13.37 -0.01 16.98
CA GLU A 184 -14.67 0.65 16.97
C GLU A 184 -14.73 1.68 15.83
N ILE A 185 -15.84 1.70 15.09
CA ILE A 185 -16.08 2.70 14.06
C ILE A 185 -16.43 4.03 14.76
N ARG A 186 -15.51 4.99 14.70
CA ARG A 186 -15.68 6.34 15.27
C ARG A 186 -16.50 7.25 14.35
N ALA A 187 -16.37 7.09 13.04
CA ALA A 187 -17.12 7.87 12.06
C ALA A 187 -17.37 7.10 10.75
N THR A 188 -18.47 7.46 10.09
CA THR A 188 -18.81 7.03 8.73
C THR A 188 -19.08 8.27 7.89
N ILE A 189 -18.34 8.41 6.80
CA ILE A 189 -18.37 9.57 5.92
C ILE A 189 -18.89 9.10 4.56
N GLN A 190 -19.98 9.71 4.09
CA GLN A 190 -20.49 9.49 2.75
C GLN A 190 -19.63 10.25 1.74
N THR A 191 -19.28 9.59 0.64
CA THR A 191 -18.56 10.20 -0.47
C THR A 191 -19.48 10.33 -1.68
N ALA A 192 -19.14 11.21 -2.61
CA ALA A 192 -19.90 11.38 -3.84
C ALA A 192 -19.61 10.30 -4.91
N GLY A 193 -18.75 9.32 -4.63
CA GLY A 193 -18.29 8.33 -5.60
C GLY A 193 -17.75 7.06 -4.93
N THR A 194 -16.83 6.37 -5.60
CA THR A 194 -16.25 5.12 -5.08
C THR A 194 -14.84 5.37 -4.53
N PRO A 195 -14.63 5.35 -3.21
CA PRO A 195 -13.32 5.61 -2.62
C PRO A 195 -12.37 4.45 -2.90
N ARG A 196 -11.31 4.71 -3.68
CA ARG A 196 -10.28 3.71 -4.04
C ARG A 196 -8.95 3.94 -3.33
N LEU A 197 -8.49 5.19 -3.26
CA LEU A 197 -7.26 5.58 -2.60
C LEU A 197 -7.57 6.56 -1.48
N ILE A 198 -6.91 6.36 -0.34
CA ILE A 198 -7.02 7.21 0.84
C ILE A 198 -5.62 7.71 1.17
N ALA A 199 -5.49 9.02 1.38
CA ALA A 199 -4.26 9.59 1.92
C ALA A 199 -4.61 10.38 3.18
N ALA A 200 -3.84 10.19 4.25
CA ALA A 200 -3.97 11.01 5.45
C ALA A 200 -2.84 12.04 5.49
N SER A 201 -3.17 13.27 5.88
CA SER A 201 -2.18 14.33 6.14
C SER A 201 -2.25 14.76 7.59
N ALA A 202 -1.17 15.38 8.09
CA ALA A 202 -1.16 15.99 9.43
C ALA A 202 -2.18 17.13 9.60
N ARG A 203 -2.80 17.61 8.52
CA ARG A 203 -3.91 18.59 8.53
C ARG A 203 -5.30 17.94 8.45
N GLY A 204 -5.38 16.61 8.50
CA GLY A 204 -6.60 15.82 8.32
C GLY A 204 -6.56 14.91 7.08
N PRO A 205 -7.54 14.02 6.92
CA PRO A 205 -7.59 13.13 5.76
C PRO A 205 -7.81 13.90 4.46
N VAL A 206 -7.04 13.56 3.43
CA VAL A 206 -7.26 14.03 2.05
C VAL A 206 -7.73 12.83 1.24
N LEU A 207 -9.04 12.79 0.95
CA LEU A 207 -9.57 11.82 0.00
C LEU A 207 -9.11 12.18 -1.41
N ARG A 208 -8.41 11.28 -2.09
CA ARG A 208 -8.18 11.38 -3.53
C ARG A 208 -8.86 10.20 -4.21
N THR A 209 -10.10 10.39 -4.63
CA THR A 209 -10.71 9.48 -5.60
C THR A 209 -10.15 9.82 -6.98
N PRO A 210 -9.63 8.86 -7.77
CA PRO A 210 -9.50 9.07 -9.20
C PRO A 210 -10.88 9.42 -9.73
N SER A 211 -11.08 10.65 -10.18
CA SER A 211 -12.24 11.03 -10.98
C SER A 211 -12.25 10.15 -12.22
N GLY A 212 -13.42 9.58 -12.53
CA GLY A 212 -13.59 8.46 -13.44
C GLY A 212 -13.00 8.62 -14.84
N VAL A 213 -12.87 7.46 -15.48
CA VAL A 213 -12.95 7.30 -16.93
C VAL A 213 -14.20 6.49 -17.23
#